data_AF-A0A4V0WVL2-F1
#
_entry.id   AF-A0A4V0WVL2-F1
#
_cell.length_a   1.000
_cell.length_b   1.000
_cell.length_c   1.000
_cell.angle_alpha   90.00
_cell.angle_beta   90.00
_cell.angle_gamma   90.00
#
_symmetry.space_group_name_H-M   'P 1'
#
loop_
_entity.id
_entity.type
_entity.pdbx_description
1 polymer ?
#
loop_
_entity_poly.entity_id
_entity_poly.type
_entity_poly.pdbx_seq_one_letter_code
_entity_poly.pdbx_strand_id
1 'polypeptide(L)'
;MKKKPISSEQAAQLEEATIKNIVEKVGAGGIPTARELDMLKEATAEPPTPAAPAEMAEAESASYGARLNLKQLARLTGKTRETIAQRLASLTHATGKTGAKLYTAKDALEAIYTAASTSEAESRRHLNDARRELTTLQAECIRKERIPLDVITMINEAALGNVAGILKSKAGKFFDDQALADCFEELARIGTQVAEHGPNAPAPLTTKKPRKKPRKK
;
A
#
# COMPACT_ATOMS: atom_id res chain seq x y z
N MET A 1 39.73 33.93 0.89
CA MET A 1 39.69 33.44 -0.50
C MET A 1 38.27 33.59 -1.04
N LYS A 2 38.04 34.52 -1.98
CA LYS A 2 36.71 34.75 -2.58
C LYS A 2 36.40 33.57 -3.50
N LYS A 3 35.45 32.71 -3.14
CA LYS A 3 34.97 31.62 -4.02
C LYS A 3 34.44 32.26 -5.30
N LYS A 4 35.05 31.96 -6.45
CA LYS A 4 34.51 32.37 -7.75
C LYS A 4 33.11 31.76 -7.89
N PRO A 5 32.08 32.53 -8.29
CA PRO A 5 30.78 31.96 -8.58
C PRO A 5 30.95 30.97 -9.75
N ILE A 6 30.46 29.75 -9.54
CA ILE A 6 30.40 28.70 -10.55
C ILE A 6 29.49 29.24 -11.67
N SER A 7 29.91 29.16 -12.93
CA SER A 7 29.05 29.59 -14.04
C SER A 7 27.81 28.69 -14.12
N SER A 8 26.71 29.18 -14.68
CA SER A 8 25.49 28.38 -14.87
C SER A 8 25.75 27.07 -15.63
N GLU A 9 26.68 27.09 -16.59
CA GLU A 9 27.13 25.89 -17.31
C GLU A 9 27.89 24.90 -16.43
N GLN A 10 28.76 25.39 -15.55
CA GLN A 10 29.50 24.54 -14.61
C GLN A 10 28.58 23.94 -13.53
N ALA A 11 27.52 24.65 -13.14
CA ALA A 11 26.51 24.13 -12.22
C ALA A 11 25.69 23.01 -12.88
N ALA A 12 25.24 23.22 -14.11
CA ALA A 12 24.51 22.21 -14.88
C ALA A 12 25.34 20.94 -15.12
N GLN A 13 26.62 21.09 -15.48
CA GLN A 13 27.53 19.95 -15.64
C GLN A 13 27.74 19.16 -14.34
N LEU A 14 27.74 19.84 -13.18
CA LEU A 14 27.90 19.20 -11.88
C LEU A 14 26.63 18.47 -11.44
N GLU A 15 25.46 19.01 -11.76
CA GLU A 15 24.17 18.34 -11.57
C GLU A 15 24.04 17.09 -12.45
N GLU A 16 24.39 17.19 -13.73
CA GLU A 16 24.35 16.06 -14.67
C GLU A 16 25.31 14.93 -14.25
N ALA A 17 26.54 15.28 -13.83
CA ALA A 17 27.49 14.32 -13.29
C ALA A 17 27.00 13.65 -11.99
N THR A 18 26.29 14.40 -11.15
CA THR A 18 25.70 13.88 -9.91
C THR A 18 24.57 12.90 -10.21
N ILE A 19 23.68 13.23 -11.14
CA ILE A 19 22.59 12.35 -11.59
C ILE A 19 23.16 11.05 -12.16
N LYS A 20 24.19 11.12 -13.00
CA LYS A 20 24.84 9.93 -13.56
C LYS A 20 25.41 9.00 -12.49
N ASN A 21 26.10 9.55 -11.48
CA ASN A 21 26.62 8.77 -10.36
C ASN A 21 25.50 8.10 -9.52
N ILE A 22 24.36 8.76 -9.35
CA ILE A 22 23.22 8.19 -8.62
C ILE A 22 22.62 7.01 -9.42
N VAL A 23 22.47 7.16 -10.74
CA VAL A 23 21.97 6.09 -11.62
C VAL A 23 22.88 4.87 -11.61
N GLU A 24 24.20 5.06 -11.69
CA GLU A 24 25.18 3.97 -11.60
C GLU A 24 25.12 3.26 -10.23
N LYS A 25 24.98 4.03 -9.14
CA LYS A 25 24.84 3.50 -7.78
C LYS A 25 23.56 2.67 -7.59
N VAL A 26 22.43 3.10 -8.18
CA VAL A 26 21.16 2.35 -8.16
C VAL A 26 21.28 1.08 -9.00
N GLY A 27 21.91 1.15 -10.19
CA GLY A 27 22.16 -0.03 -11.05
C GLY A 27 23.04 -1.09 -10.39
N ALA A 28 23.94 -0.69 -9.49
CA ALA A 28 24.77 -1.59 -8.69
C ALA A 28 24.08 -2.13 -7.42
N GLY A 29 22.79 -1.87 -7.20
CA GLY A 29 22.02 -2.34 -6.04
C GLY A 29 22.21 -1.49 -4.77
N GLY A 30 22.78 -0.28 -4.89
CA GLY A 30 22.91 0.66 -3.78
C GLY A 30 21.61 1.42 -3.49
N ILE A 31 21.32 1.66 -2.22
CA ILE A 31 20.13 2.42 -1.79
C ILE A 31 20.45 3.93 -1.91
N PRO A 32 19.74 4.70 -2.75
CA PRO A 32 19.92 6.14 -2.83
C PRO A 32 19.36 6.85 -1.59
N THR A 33 19.96 7.97 -1.23
CA THR A 33 19.49 8.84 -0.14
C THR A 33 18.26 9.66 -0.56
N ALA A 34 17.48 10.17 0.40
CA ALA A 34 16.26 10.94 0.10
C ALA A 34 16.51 12.15 -0.82
N ARG A 35 17.66 12.82 -0.66
CA ARG A 35 18.06 13.95 -1.51
C ARG A 35 18.43 13.52 -2.94
N GLU A 36 19.05 12.35 -3.09
CA GLU A 36 19.38 11.76 -4.41
C GLU A 36 18.09 11.34 -5.15
N LEU A 37 17.08 10.85 -4.42
CA LEU A 37 15.77 10.50 -4.98
C LEU A 37 14.98 11.72 -5.45
N ASP A 38 15.03 12.84 -4.72
CA ASP A 38 14.37 14.08 -5.15
C ASP A 38 15.04 14.68 -6.40
N MET A 39 16.37 14.64 -6.49
CA MET A 39 17.10 15.07 -7.69
C MET A 39 16.76 14.20 -8.92
N LEU A 40 16.61 12.88 -8.73
CA LEU A 40 16.18 11.98 -9.81
C LEU A 40 14.74 12.27 -10.28
N LYS A 41 13.82 12.56 -9.36
CA LYS A 41 12.44 12.95 -9.70
C LYS A 41 12.38 14.27 -10.46
N GLU A 42 13.22 15.24 -10.09
CA GLU A 42 13.29 16.53 -10.76
C GLU A 42 13.91 16.41 -12.16
N ALA A 43 14.90 15.53 -12.34
CA ALA A 43 15.52 15.24 -13.64
C ALA A 43 14.66 14.36 -14.57
N THR A 44 13.75 13.54 -14.02
CA THR A 44 12.81 12.70 -14.78
C THR A 44 11.45 13.37 -15.01
N ALA A 45 11.24 14.56 -14.45
CA ALA A 45 10.13 15.41 -14.83
C ALA A 45 10.34 15.83 -16.30
N GLU A 46 9.45 15.36 -17.18
CA GLU A 46 9.47 15.75 -18.58
C GLU A 46 9.51 17.28 -18.70
N PRO A 47 10.42 17.86 -19.50
CA PRO A 47 10.38 19.28 -19.79
C PRO A 47 9.02 19.60 -20.44
N PRO A 48 8.39 20.75 -20.14
CA PRO A 48 7.17 21.15 -20.81
C PRO A 48 7.44 21.16 -22.32
N THR A 49 6.70 20.33 -23.04
CA THR A 49 6.83 20.19 -24.49
C THR A 49 6.77 21.58 -25.13
N PRO A 50 7.78 22.00 -25.92
CA PRO A 50 7.69 23.26 -26.62
C PRO A 50 6.51 23.22 -27.58
N ALA A 51 5.65 24.24 -27.45
CA ALA A 51 4.42 24.40 -28.19
C ALA A 51 4.59 24.09 -29.70
N ALA A 52 3.90 23.05 -30.15
CA ALA A 52 3.66 22.82 -31.57
C ALA A 52 2.82 23.97 -32.15
N PRO A 53 3.01 24.33 -33.43
CA PRO A 53 2.57 25.61 -34.01
C PRO A 53 1.06 25.81 -33.95
N ALA A 54 0.68 27.07 -33.71
CA ALA A 54 -0.64 27.56 -33.34
C ALA A 54 -1.77 27.40 -34.37
N GLU A 55 -1.63 26.56 -35.40
CA GLU A 55 -2.61 26.48 -36.51
C GLU A 55 -3.43 25.19 -36.55
N MET A 56 -3.21 24.22 -35.66
CA MET A 56 -4.01 22.98 -35.59
C MET A 56 -4.87 22.85 -34.31
N ALA A 57 -4.88 23.87 -33.43
CA ALA A 57 -5.59 23.84 -32.14
C ALA A 57 -7.09 24.23 -32.22
N GLU A 58 -7.58 24.74 -33.35
CA GLU A 58 -8.96 25.22 -33.43
C GLU A 58 -10.01 24.12 -33.71
N ALA A 59 -9.59 22.90 -34.10
CA ALA A 59 -10.53 21.83 -34.45
C ALA A 59 -10.83 20.82 -33.30
N GLU A 60 -9.92 20.63 -32.34
CA GLU A 60 -10.16 19.73 -31.18
C GLU A 60 -10.74 20.44 -29.94
N SER A 61 -10.74 21.78 -29.91
CA SER A 61 -11.22 22.57 -28.77
C SER A 61 -12.76 22.65 -28.64
N ALA A 62 -13.51 22.18 -29.64
CA ALA A 62 -14.97 22.24 -29.63
C ALA A 62 -15.64 21.18 -28.73
N SER A 63 -14.94 20.10 -28.35
CA SER A 63 -15.52 18.98 -27.59
C SER A 63 -15.17 18.96 -26.09
N TYR A 64 -14.03 19.54 -25.68
CA TYR A 64 -13.55 19.49 -24.29
C TYR A 64 -13.82 20.76 -23.45
N GLY A 65 -14.52 21.75 -24.01
CA GLY A 65 -14.83 23.04 -23.36
C GLY A 65 -16.12 23.09 -22.52
N ALA A 66 -16.72 21.94 -22.19
CA ALA A 66 -17.99 21.92 -21.45
C ALA A 66 -17.83 22.55 -20.05
N ARG A 67 -18.38 23.75 -19.89
CA ARG A 67 -18.40 24.47 -18.62
C ARG A 67 -19.62 24.03 -17.82
N LEU A 68 -19.38 23.43 -16.65
CA LEU A 68 -20.41 22.84 -15.81
C LEU A 68 -20.62 23.68 -14.55
N ASN A 69 -21.88 23.80 -14.14
CA ASN A 69 -22.24 24.40 -12.85
C ASN A 69 -22.21 23.35 -11.72
N LEU A 70 -22.22 23.81 -10.46
CA LEU A 70 -22.22 22.92 -9.28
C LEU A 70 -23.35 21.89 -9.28
N LYS A 71 -24.54 22.24 -9.81
CA LYS A 71 -25.70 21.33 -9.85
C LYS A 71 -25.49 20.20 -10.84
N GLN A 72 -24.89 20.48 -12.00
CA GLN A 72 -24.52 19.50 -13.00
C GLN A 72 -23.38 18.61 -12.50
N LEU A 73 -22.36 19.18 -11.85
CA LEU A 73 -21.27 18.42 -11.24
C LEU A 73 -21.77 17.50 -10.12
N ALA A 74 -22.70 17.95 -9.28
CA ALA A 74 -23.34 17.12 -8.25
C ALA A 74 -24.13 15.94 -8.85
N ARG A 75 -24.85 16.19 -9.96
CA ARG A 75 -25.57 15.14 -10.67
C ARG A 75 -24.63 14.11 -11.32
N LEU A 76 -23.50 14.55 -11.86
CA LEU A 76 -22.54 13.68 -12.54
C LEU A 76 -21.68 12.86 -11.58
N THR A 77 -21.29 13.45 -10.45
CA THR A 77 -20.36 12.80 -9.50
C THR A 77 -21.06 12.06 -8.36
N GLY A 78 -22.37 12.30 -8.18
CA GLY A 78 -23.15 11.76 -7.05
C GLY A 78 -22.79 12.35 -5.69
N LYS A 79 -21.88 13.34 -5.63
CA LYS A 79 -21.44 13.99 -4.38
C LYS A 79 -22.33 15.18 -4.01
N THR A 80 -22.36 15.53 -2.72
CA THR A 80 -23.12 16.69 -2.25
C THR A 80 -22.49 18.01 -2.76
N ARG A 81 -23.32 19.04 -2.90
CA ARG A 81 -22.87 20.34 -3.42
C ARG A 81 -21.85 21.01 -2.52
N GLU A 82 -21.93 20.80 -1.21
CA GLU A 82 -20.98 21.34 -0.23
C GLU A 82 -19.59 20.74 -0.40
N THR A 83 -19.52 19.41 -0.52
CA THR A 83 -18.25 18.72 -0.77
C THR A 83 -17.65 19.20 -2.10
N ILE A 84 -18.45 19.32 -3.15
CA ILE A 84 -17.98 19.83 -4.45
C ILE A 84 -17.49 21.28 -4.33
N ALA A 85 -18.24 22.17 -3.68
CA ALA A 85 -17.84 23.56 -3.50
C ALA A 85 -16.53 23.70 -2.72
N GLN A 86 -16.33 22.86 -1.70
CA GLN A 86 -15.09 22.82 -0.93
C GLN A 86 -13.91 22.33 -1.78
N ARG A 87 -14.10 21.29 -2.60
CA ARG A 87 -13.05 20.78 -3.50
C ARG A 87 -12.71 21.74 -4.63
N LEU A 88 -13.68 22.55 -5.08
CA LEU A 88 -13.49 23.52 -6.15
C LEU A 88 -13.10 24.93 -5.66
N ALA A 89 -12.82 25.10 -4.37
CA ALA A 89 -12.52 26.41 -3.78
C ALA A 89 -11.26 27.07 -4.35
N SER A 90 -10.28 26.27 -4.76
CA SER A 90 -9.00 26.73 -5.33
C SER A 90 -9.01 26.87 -6.85
N LEU A 91 -10.09 26.47 -7.54
CA LEU A 91 -10.17 26.53 -9.00
C LEU A 91 -10.71 27.87 -9.50
N THR A 92 -10.12 28.33 -10.60
CA THR A 92 -10.63 29.47 -11.36
C THR A 92 -11.96 29.09 -12.01
N HIS A 93 -12.91 30.02 -11.97
CA HIS A 93 -14.26 29.79 -12.50
C HIS A 93 -14.65 30.94 -13.41
N ALA A 94 -15.40 30.61 -14.46
CA ALA A 94 -16.06 31.59 -15.31
C ALA A 94 -17.42 31.97 -14.70
N THR A 95 -17.79 33.24 -14.79
CA THR A 95 -19.12 33.70 -14.37
C THR A 95 -20.14 33.43 -15.47
N GLY A 96 -21.12 32.58 -15.19
CA GLY A 96 -22.25 32.30 -16.06
C GLY A 96 -23.35 33.36 -16.00
N LYS A 97 -24.32 33.24 -16.91
CA LYS A 97 -25.56 34.03 -16.84
C LYS A 97 -26.21 33.80 -15.48
N THR A 98 -26.52 34.89 -14.74
CA THR A 98 -27.00 34.91 -13.34
C THR A 98 -25.95 34.70 -12.23
N GLY A 99 -24.66 34.88 -12.51
CA GLY A 99 -23.62 34.82 -11.47
C GLY A 99 -23.23 33.38 -11.07
N ALA A 100 -23.70 32.38 -11.80
CA ALA A 100 -23.36 30.98 -11.56
C ALA A 100 -21.86 30.74 -11.81
N LYS A 101 -21.18 30.08 -10.86
CA LYS A 101 -19.78 29.66 -11.04
C LYS A 101 -19.73 28.46 -11.99
N LEU A 102 -19.06 28.64 -13.11
CA LEU A 102 -18.88 27.63 -14.15
C LEU A 102 -17.43 27.16 -14.16
N TYR A 103 -17.23 25.86 -14.04
CA TYR A 103 -15.92 25.24 -14.02
C TYR A 103 -15.71 24.42 -15.29
N THR A 104 -14.48 24.37 -15.78
CA THR A 104 -14.10 23.43 -16.85
C THR A 104 -14.33 22.00 -16.36
N ALA A 105 -15.08 21.19 -17.12
CA ALA A 105 -15.44 19.84 -16.68
C ALA A 105 -14.23 18.98 -16.30
N LYS A 106 -13.13 19.07 -17.08
CA LYS A 106 -11.90 18.32 -16.84
C LYS A 106 -11.29 18.66 -15.47
N ASP A 107 -10.95 19.93 -15.28
CA ASP A 107 -10.30 20.42 -14.05
C ASP A 107 -11.20 20.23 -12.82
N ALA A 108 -12.53 20.39 -12.99
CA ALA A 108 -13.48 20.20 -11.91
C ALA A 108 -13.59 18.74 -11.46
N LEU A 109 -13.68 17.81 -12.41
CA LEU A 109 -13.77 16.38 -12.09
C LEU A 109 -12.46 15.89 -11.48
N GLU A 110 -11.31 16.33 -12.01
CA GLU A 110 -10.00 16.02 -11.44
C GLU A 110 -9.92 16.49 -9.98
N ALA A 111 -10.23 17.74 -9.68
CA ALA A 111 -10.21 18.22 -8.30
C ALA A 111 -11.21 17.49 -7.38
N ILE A 112 -12.36 17.05 -7.90
CA ILE A 112 -13.36 16.32 -7.12
C ILE A 112 -12.90 14.89 -6.77
N TYR A 113 -12.16 14.21 -7.66
CA TYR A 113 -11.76 12.81 -7.49
C TYR A 113 -10.33 12.65 -6.97
N THR A 114 -9.40 13.50 -7.38
CA THR A 114 -7.99 13.45 -6.96
C THR A 114 -7.81 13.93 -5.52
N ALA A 115 -8.72 14.76 -5.01
CA ALA A 115 -8.73 15.20 -3.62
C ALA A 115 -9.25 14.14 -2.62
N ALA A 116 -9.25 12.85 -3.00
CA ALA A 116 -9.49 11.74 -2.07
C ALA A 116 -8.36 11.52 -1.05
N SER A 117 -7.54 12.53 -0.75
CA SER A 117 -6.76 12.55 0.48
C SER A 117 -7.75 12.71 1.64
N THR A 118 -8.02 11.62 2.36
CA THR A 118 -8.56 11.68 3.72
C THR A 118 -7.80 12.76 4.47
N SER A 119 -8.52 13.67 5.12
CA SER A 119 -7.87 14.71 5.94
C SER A 119 -6.88 14.04 6.90
N GLU A 120 -5.74 14.67 7.22
CA GLU A 120 -4.81 14.10 8.21
C GLU A 120 -5.52 13.70 9.51
N ALA A 121 -6.57 14.43 9.88
CA ALA A 121 -7.42 14.12 11.04
C ALA A 121 -8.22 12.81 10.85
N GLU A 122 -8.75 12.55 9.66
CA GLU A 122 -9.48 11.31 9.33
C GLU A 122 -8.51 10.12 9.23
N SER A 123 -7.35 10.32 8.59
CA SER A 123 -6.30 9.31 8.52
C SER A 123 -5.81 8.90 9.92
N ARG A 124 -5.67 9.86 10.85
CA ARG A 124 -5.35 9.59 12.26
C ARG A 124 -6.47 8.85 12.98
N ARG A 125 -7.74 9.14 12.70
CA ARG A 125 -8.89 8.40 13.26
C ARG A 125 -8.87 6.94 12.80
N HIS A 126 -8.74 6.70 11.49
CA HIS A 126 -8.65 5.35 10.94
C HIS A 126 -7.47 4.55 11.51
N LEU A 127 -6.32 5.21 11.70
CA LEU A 127 -5.15 4.57 12.32
C LEU A 127 -5.45 4.16 13.78
N ASN A 128 -6.10 5.04 14.55
CA ASN A 128 -6.46 4.74 15.94
C ASN A 128 -7.50 3.62 16.03
N ASP A 129 -8.48 3.60 15.12
CA ASP A 129 -9.49 2.54 15.04
C ASP A 129 -8.83 1.18 14.72
N ALA A 130 -7.95 1.15 13.72
CA ALA A 130 -7.19 -0.06 13.36
C ALA A 130 -6.29 -0.55 14.51
N ARG A 131 -5.64 0.37 15.25
CA ARG A 131 -4.84 0.02 16.44
C ARG A 131 -5.69 -0.56 17.57
N ARG A 132 -6.89 -0.01 17.77
CA ARG A 132 -7.83 -0.52 18.76
C ARG A 132 -8.28 -1.93 18.40
N GLU A 133 -8.65 -2.14 17.14
CA GLU A 133 -9.03 -3.46 16.62
C GLU A 133 -7.89 -4.49 16.78
N LEU A 134 -6.66 -4.11 16.42
CA LEU A 134 -5.48 -4.95 16.62
C LEU A 134 -5.29 -5.32 18.10
N THR A 135 -5.47 -4.37 19.01
CA THR A 135 -5.34 -4.62 20.46
C THR A 135 -6.42 -5.59 20.94
N THR A 136 -7.67 -5.43 20.45
CA THR A 136 -8.77 -6.35 20.76
C THR A 136 -8.46 -7.76 20.26
N LEU A 137 -8.03 -7.90 19.00
CA LEU A 137 -7.68 -9.20 18.42
C LEU A 137 -6.49 -9.86 19.15
N GLN A 138 -5.48 -9.07 19.54
CA GLN A 138 -4.37 -9.57 20.34
C GLN A 138 -4.82 -10.05 21.73
N ALA A 139 -5.73 -9.32 22.38
CA ALA A 139 -6.30 -9.75 23.66
C ALA A 139 -7.10 -11.06 23.53
N GLU A 140 -7.90 -11.22 22.46
CA GLU A 140 -8.59 -12.48 22.15
C GLU A 140 -7.60 -13.65 21.94
N CYS A 141 -6.49 -13.40 21.24
CA CYS A 141 -5.44 -14.41 21.05
C CYS A 141 -4.76 -14.79 22.36
N ILE A 142 -4.47 -13.83 23.25
CA ILE A 142 -3.89 -14.09 24.57
C ILE A 142 -4.87 -14.89 25.44
N ARG A 143 -6.17 -14.58 25.37
CA ARG A 143 -7.23 -15.34 26.06
C ARG A 143 -7.49 -16.71 25.44
N LYS A 144 -6.83 -17.06 24.34
CA LYS A 144 -7.06 -18.28 23.54
C LYS A 144 -8.48 -18.40 22.99
N GLU A 145 -9.24 -17.30 22.94
CA GLU A 145 -10.57 -17.26 22.32
C GLU A 145 -10.46 -17.33 20.79
N ARG A 146 -9.33 -16.86 20.25
CA ARG A 146 -8.98 -16.86 18.82
C ARG A 146 -7.58 -17.42 18.65
N ILE A 147 -7.36 -18.19 17.58
CA ILE A 147 -6.03 -18.69 17.21
C ILE A 147 -5.35 -17.66 16.29
N PRO A 148 -4.09 -17.28 16.53
CA PRO A 148 -3.36 -16.37 15.66
C PRO A 148 -3.25 -16.93 14.24
N LEU A 149 -3.41 -16.07 13.24
CA LEU A 149 -3.36 -16.48 11.83
C LEU A 149 -2.01 -17.11 11.48
N ASP A 150 -0.91 -16.54 11.98
CA ASP A 150 0.46 -17.03 11.75
C ASP A 150 0.65 -18.50 12.18
N VAL A 151 -0.05 -18.91 13.24
CA VAL A 151 0.00 -20.29 13.74
C VAL A 151 -0.77 -21.21 12.80
N ILE A 152 -1.95 -20.78 12.32
CA ILE A 152 -2.76 -21.54 11.37
C ILE A 152 -2.01 -21.69 10.04
N THR A 153 -1.39 -20.62 9.54
CA THR A 153 -0.62 -20.66 8.30
C THR A 153 0.58 -21.59 8.43
N MET A 154 1.33 -21.52 9.53
CA MET A 154 2.44 -22.42 9.80
C MET A 154 2.01 -23.90 9.83
N ILE A 155 0.90 -24.22 10.52
CA ILE A 155 0.36 -25.59 10.58
C ILE A 155 -0.05 -26.07 9.19
N ASN A 156 -0.76 -25.24 8.43
CA ASN A 156 -1.22 -25.58 7.09
C ASN A 156 -0.05 -25.76 6.12
N GLU A 157 0.96 -24.89 6.17
CA GLU A 157 2.15 -24.99 5.32
C GLU A 157 2.93 -26.28 5.61
N ALA A 158 3.09 -26.65 6.88
CA ALA A 158 3.74 -27.90 7.25
C ALA A 158 2.97 -29.13 6.72
N ALA A 159 1.66 -29.19 6.96
CA ALA A 159 0.84 -30.31 6.53
C ALA A 159 0.77 -30.43 5.00
N LEU A 160 0.55 -29.31 4.29
CA LEU A 160 0.53 -29.30 2.82
C LEU A 160 1.90 -29.59 2.22
N GLY A 161 2.98 -29.15 2.88
CA GLY A 161 4.35 -29.50 2.52
C GLY A 161 4.60 -31.01 2.59
N ASN A 162 4.13 -31.66 3.66
CA ASN A 162 4.23 -33.11 3.84
C ASN A 162 3.43 -33.86 2.77
N VAL A 163 2.17 -33.47 2.53
CA VAL A 163 1.32 -34.05 1.48
C VAL A 163 1.98 -33.89 0.11
N ALA A 164 2.50 -32.70 -0.20
CA ALA A 164 3.24 -32.48 -1.44
C ALA A 164 4.49 -33.36 -1.54
N GLY A 165 5.17 -33.64 -0.43
CA GLY A 165 6.28 -34.59 -0.35
C GLY A 165 5.86 -36.02 -0.69
N ILE A 166 4.74 -36.49 -0.12
CA ILE A 166 4.17 -37.82 -0.42
C ILE A 166 3.83 -37.92 -1.90
N LEU A 167 3.11 -36.93 -2.45
CA LEU A 167 2.75 -36.88 -3.86
C LEU A 167 3.98 -36.89 -4.78
N LYS A 168 5.01 -36.10 -4.45
CA LYS A 168 6.29 -36.10 -5.21
C LYS A 168 7.00 -37.46 -5.15
N SER A 169 6.98 -38.14 -4.01
CA SER A 169 7.63 -39.45 -3.85
C SER A 169 7.01 -40.57 -4.71
N LYS A 170 5.71 -40.39 -5.04
CA LYS A 170 4.90 -41.28 -5.87
C LYS A 170 4.75 -40.79 -7.31
N ALA A 171 5.37 -39.66 -7.67
CA ALA A 171 5.37 -39.17 -9.04
C ALA A 171 5.98 -40.22 -9.98
N GLY A 172 5.23 -40.59 -11.03
CA GLY A 172 5.63 -41.64 -11.98
C GLY A 172 5.50 -43.08 -11.45
N LYS A 173 4.94 -43.28 -10.26
CA LYS A 173 4.63 -44.59 -9.67
C LYS A 173 3.12 -44.75 -9.49
N PHE A 174 2.67 -45.96 -9.23
CA PHE A 174 1.29 -46.19 -8.82
C PHE A 174 1.02 -45.53 -7.46
N PHE A 175 -0.05 -44.76 -7.38
CA PHE A 175 -0.52 -44.16 -6.14
C PHE A 175 -1.41 -45.18 -5.43
N ASP A 176 -0.86 -45.82 -4.40
CA ASP A 176 -1.49 -46.89 -3.64
C ASP A 176 -2.37 -46.35 -2.50
N ASP A 177 -3.28 -47.19 -2.01
CA ASP A 177 -4.20 -46.86 -0.91
C ASP A 177 -3.45 -46.42 0.36
N GLN A 178 -2.22 -46.92 0.55
CA GLN A 178 -1.35 -46.49 1.65
C GLN A 178 -0.92 -45.03 1.49
N ALA A 179 -0.45 -44.61 0.31
CA ALA A 179 -0.07 -43.20 0.09
C ALA A 179 -1.28 -42.26 0.22
N LEU A 180 -2.47 -42.73 -0.14
CA LEU A 180 -3.72 -41.99 0.07
C LEU A 180 -4.02 -41.85 1.57
N ALA A 181 -3.91 -42.94 2.34
CA ALA A 181 -4.09 -42.93 3.79
C ALA A 181 -3.10 -41.99 4.49
N ASP A 182 -1.82 -42.03 4.09
CA ASP A 182 -0.77 -41.16 4.62
C ASP A 182 -1.10 -39.67 4.37
N CYS A 183 -1.63 -39.32 3.19
CA CYS A 183 -2.07 -37.95 2.90
C CYS A 183 -3.24 -37.51 3.79
N PHE A 184 -4.22 -38.39 4.01
CA PHE A 184 -5.35 -38.09 4.89
C PHE A 184 -4.92 -37.99 6.35
N GLU A 185 -3.94 -38.77 6.80
CA GLU A 185 -3.40 -38.65 8.14
C GLU A 185 -2.75 -37.28 8.37
N GLU A 186 -1.94 -36.81 7.42
CA GLU A 186 -1.32 -35.47 7.51
C GLU A 186 -2.37 -34.35 7.53
N LEU A 187 -3.45 -34.48 6.75
CA LEU A 187 -4.57 -33.53 6.80
C LEU A 187 -5.36 -33.61 8.10
N ALA A 188 -5.55 -34.81 8.67
CA ALA A 188 -6.24 -35.00 9.94
C ALA A 188 -5.46 -34.39 11.11
N ARG A 189 -4.11 -34.39 11.05
CA ARG A 189 -3.24 -33.77 12.06
C ARG A 189 -3.40 -32.25 12.15
N ILE A 190 -3.85 -31.57 11.10
CA ILE A 190 -4.16 -30.13 11.14
C ILE A 190 -5.19 -29.86 12.25
N GLY A 191 -6.27 -30.65 12.29
CA GLY A 191 -7.33 -30.48 13.27
C GLY A 191 -6.85 -30.63 14.71
N THR A 192 -5.97 -31.59 14.97
CA THR A 192 -5.40 -31.80 16.31
C THR A 192 -4.46 -30.68 16.72
N GLN A 193 -3.57 -30.24 15.81
CA GLN A 193 -2.62 -29.16 16.08
C GLN A 193 -3.34 -27.82 16.30
N VAL A 194 -4.38 -27.53 15.50
CA VAL A 194 -5.20 -26.33 15.68
C VAL A 194 -5.93 -26.38 17.04
N ALA A 195 -6.44 -27.54 17.45
CA ALA A 195 -7.11 -27.70 18.75
C ALA A 195 -6.17 -27.45 19.95
N GLU A 196 -4.88 -27.80 19.85
CA GLU A 196 -3.86 -27.52 20.87
C GLU A 196 -3.57 -26.01 21.06
N HIS A 197 -3.92 -25.18 20.09
CA HIS A 197 -3.78 -23.73 20.16
C HIS A 197 -5.10 -23.01 20.46
N GLY A 198 -6.23 -23.74 20.47
CA GLY A 198 -7.57 -23.20 20.70
C GLY A 198 -7.96 -23.01 22.18
N PRO A 199 -9.19 -22.55 22.45
CA PRO A 199 -9.68 -22.25 23.80
C PRO A 199 -9.75 -23.47 24.73
N ASN A 200 -9.82 -24.68 24.15
CA ASN A 200 -9.88 -25.95 24.88
C ASN A 200 -8.51 -26.66 24.94
N ALA A 201 -7.42 -25.96 24.63
CA ALA A 201 -6.08 -26.52 24.69
C ALA A 201 -5.79 -27.06 26.10
N PRO A 202 -5.32 -28.32 26.23
CA PRO A 202 -4.92 -28.85 27.53
C PRO A 202 -3.86 -27.92 28.15
N ALA A 203 -4.01 -27.63 29.45
CA ALA A 203 -3.07 -26.75 30.14
C ALA A 203 -1.64 -27.27 29.93
N PRO A 204 -0.67 -26.41 29.58
CA PRO A 204 0.70 -26.84 29.39
C PRO A 204 1.15 -27.55 30.67
N LEU A 205 1.61 -28.80 30.53
CA LEU A 205 2.15 -29.58 31.64
C LEU A 205 3.25 -28.74 32.28
N THR A 206 2.93 -28.09 33.40
CA THR A 206 3.90 -27.29 34.13
C THR A 206 4.95 -28.27 34.63
N THR A 207 6.11 -28.27 34.00
CA THR A 207 7.27 -29.00 34.50
C THR A 207 7.57 -28.41 35.87
N LYS A 208 7.23 -29.14 36.93
CA LYS A 208 7.52 -28.73 38.31
C LYS A 208 9.03 -28.47 38.39
N LYS A 209 9.40 -27.20 38.56
CA LYS A 209 10.80 -26.80 38.83
C LYS A 209 11.34 -27.69 39.95
N PRO A 210 12.49 -28.37 39.78
CA PRO A 210 13.08 -29.16 40.85
C PRO A 210 13.37 -28.22 42.03
N ARG A 211 12.76 -28.51 43.19
CA ARG A 211 13.03 -27.79 44.44
C ARG A 211 14.53 -27.88 44.72
N LYS A 212 15.24 -26.74 44.68
CA LYS A 212 16.62 -26.64 45.14
C LYS A 212 16.66 -27.12 46.61
N LYS A 213 17.39 -28.20 46.87
CA LYS A 213 17.63 -28.67 48.25
C LYS A 213 18.39 -27.59 49.02
N PRO A 214 18.03 -27.29 50.28
CA PRO A 214 18.76 -26.32 51.08
C PRO A 214 20.17 -26.83 51.34
N ARG A 215 21.17 -25.97 51.08
CA ARG A 215 22.56 -26.20 51.50
C ARG A 215 22.58 -26.24 53.03
N LYS A 216 22.99 -27.38 53.61
CA LYS A 216 23.33 -27.46 55.03
C LYS A 216 24.57 -26.58 55.27
N LYS A 217 24.48 -25.71 56.27
CA LYS A 217 25.62 -24.96 56.82
C LYS A 217 26.43 -25.89 57.72
#